data_AF-A0A969SPA5-F1
#
_entry.id   AF-A0A969SPA5-F1
#
_cell.length_a   1.000
_cell.length_b   1.000
_cell.length_c   1.000
_cell.angle_alpha   90.00
_cell.angle_beta   90.00
_cell.angle_gamma   90.00
#
_symmetry.space_group_name_H-M   'P 1'
#
loop_
_entity.id
_entity.type
_entity.pdbx_description
1 polymer ?
#
loop_
_entity_poly.entity_id
_entity_poly.type
_entity_poly.pdbx_seq_one_letter_code
_entity_poly.pdbx_strand_id
1 'polypeptide(L)'
;MANIVNGTGSTLKFSKLAPRLLEGFFYLETQEQEKLLNQTTITTNFNTNTATVAFNFQVEPSITPEGKIVHIAVNYLGNSVFVPGEGSQIKGEYLIQNIFEMITLFKILSNDPTKNPNNINALAANYNYDNNTLSGTVEFQLNVDKQSDGTVKVSAKEYFL
;
A
#
# COMPACT_ATOMS: atom_id res chain seq x y z
N MET A 1 6.83 10.74 -12.57
CA MET A 1 6.84 10.29 -11.18
C MET A 1 5.54 9.55 -11.00
N ALA A 2 5.49 8.43 -10.27
CA ALA A 2 4.26 7.68 -10.08
C ALA A 2 3.29 8.43 -9.15
N ASN A 3 2.61 9.43 -9.72
CA ASN A 3 1.59 10.21 -9.02
C ASN A 3 0.26 9.46 -9.03
N ILE A 4 -0.41 9.46 -7.90
CA ILE A 4 -1.76 8.98 -7.68
C ILE A 4 -2.66 10.18 -7.46
N VAL A 5 -3.79 10.21 -8.16
CA VAL A 5 -4.86 11.15 -7.85
C VAL A 5 -5.57 10.66 -6.59
N ASN A 6 -5.43 11.39 -5.49
CA ASN A 6 -5.93 10.95 -4.17
C ASN A 6 -7.45 10.91 -4.08
N GLY A 7 -8.14 11.69 -4.90
CA GLY A 7 -9.58 11.91 -4.76
C GLY A 7 -9.92 12.83 -3.59
N THR A 8 -11.08 13.48 -3.68
CA THR A 8 -11.56 14.43 -2.66
C THR A 8 -11.96 13.67 -1.39
N GLY A 9 -11.51 14.16 -0.22
CA GLY A 9 -11.88 13.57 1.07
C GLY A 9 -11.14 12.28 1.45
N SER A 10 -10.17 11.81 0.66
CA SER A 10 -9.42 10.57 0.93
C SER A 10 -8.74 10.59 2.30
N THR A 11 -8.79 9.48 3.03
CA THR A 11 -8.07 9.30 4.30
C THR A 11 -6.56 9.36 4.06
N LEU A 12 -6.06 8.69 3.01
CA LEU A 12 -4.64 8.68 2.65
C LEU A 12 -4.27 9.97 1.89
N LYS A 13 -3.23 10.65 2.37
CA LYS A 13 -2.88 12.02 1.97
C LYS A 13 -1.73 12.09 0.98
N PHE A 14 -0.83 11.10 0.93
CA PHE A 14 0.27 11.15 -0.03
C PHE A 14 -0.24 10.94 -1.46
N SER A 15 0.26 11.74 -2.40
CA SER A 15 -0.06 11.68 -3.83
C SER A 15 0.98 10.91 -4.65
N LYS A 16 2.04 10.41 -4.03
CA LYS A 16 3.02 9.52 -4.67
C LYS A 16 2.77 8.09 -4.21
N LEU A 17 2.97 7.11 -5.09
CA LEU A 17 2.65 5.72 -4.82
C LEU A 17 3.40 5.14 -3.62
N ALA A 18 4.73 5.23 -3.57
CA ALA A 18 5.49 4.60 -2.48
C ALA A 18 5.14 5.21 -1.09
N PRO A 19 5.08 6.55 -0.94
CA PRO A 19 4.65 7.15 0.33
C PRO A 19 3.20 6.83 0.71
N ARG A 20 2.28 6.80 -0.27
CA ARG A 20 0.86 6.48 -0.02
C ARG A 20 0.67 5.03 0.38
N LEU A 21 1.43 4.11 -0.21
CA LEU A 21 1.40 2.71 0.16
C LEU A 21 1.92 2.50 1.60
N LEU A 22 3.03 3.14 1.97
CA LEU A 22 3.53 3.09 3.35
C LEU A 22 2.54 3.72 4.36
N GLU A 23 1.91 4.85 4.01
CA GLU A 23 0.83 5.46 4.82
C GLU A 23 -0.34 4.50 4.99
N GLY A 24 -0.75 3.82 3.91
CA GLY A 24 -1.79 2.79 3.94
C GLY A 24 -1.44 1.66 4.90
N PHE A 25 -0.21 1.14 4.86
CA PHE A 25 0.23 0.09 5.77
C PHE A 25 0.24 0.55 7.23
N PHE A 26 0.74 1.74 7.55
CA PHE A 26 0.69 2.26 8.93
C PHE A 26 -0.75 2.39 9.44
N TYR A 27 -1.64 2.89 8.58
CA TYR A 27 -3.05 3.00 8.93
C TYR A 27 -3.69 1.62 9.13
N LEU A 28 -3.33 0.64 8.28
CA LEU A 28 -3.78 -0.75 8.40
C LEU A 28 -3.29 -1.40 9.69
N GLU A 29 -1.99 -1.31 10.01
CA GLU A 29 -1.43 -1.85 11.25
C GLU A 29 -2.11 -1.27 12.50
N THR A 30 -2.41 0.03 12.48
CA THR A 30 -3.14 0.70 13.58
C THR A 30 -4.55 0.10 13.75
N GLN A 31 -5.28 -0.07 12.65
CA GLN A 31 -6.62 -0.66 12.67
C GLN A 31 -6.62 -2.15 13.03
N GLU A 32 -5.59 -2.89 12.64
CA GLU A 32 -5.39 -4.29 13.02
C GLU A 32 -5.13 -4.43 14.53
N GLN A 33 -4.30 -3.57 15.11
CA GLN A 33 -4.01 -3.57 16.55
C GLN A 33 -5.25 -3.33 17.39
N GLU A 34 -6.12 -2.39 16.99
CA GLU A 34 -7.42 -2.15 17.66
C GLU A 34 -8.33 -3.39 17.68
N LYS A 35 -8.16 -4.29 16.70
CA LYS A 35 -8.98 -5.50 16.51
C LYS A 35 -8.25 -6.79 16.87
N LEU A 36 -7.04 -6.71 17.43
CA LEU A 36 -6.18 -7.85 17.76
C LEU A 36 -5.88 -8.77 16.57
N LEU A 37 -5.71 -8.17 15.39
CA LEU A 37 -5.29 -8.83 14.16
C LEU A 37 -3.80 -8.60 13.90
N ASN A 38 -3.19 -9.44 13.06
CA ASN A 38 -1.75 -9.40 12.78
C ASN A 38 -1.41 -9.82 11.33
N GLN A 39 -2.20 -9.35 10.37
CA GLN A 39 -1.97 -9.63 8.96
C GLN A 39 -0.88 -8.74 8.36
N THR A 40 -0.55 -7.65 9.04
CA THR A 40 0.50 -6.71 8.68
C THR A 40 1.47 -6.53 9.84
N THR A 41 2.76 -6.41 9.54
CA THR A 41 3.79 -6.05 10.53
C THR A 41 4.77 -5.08 9.90
N ILE A 42 5.01 -3.96 10.57
CA ILE A 42 5.93 -2.92 10.12
C ILE A 42 7.13 -2.86 11.07
N THR A 43 8.33 -2.98 10.52
CA THR A 43 9.58 -2.76 11.25
C THR A 43 10.30 -1.56 10.67
N THR A 44 10.58 -0.56 11.49
CA THR A 44 11.35 0.63 11.11
C THR A 44 12.76 0.57 11.69
N ASN A 45 13.75 0.95 10.88
CA ASN A 45 15.13 1.13 11.30
C ASN A 45 15.60 2.54 10.91
N PHE A 46 15.66 3.43 11.88
CA PHE A 46 16.07 4.82 11.67
C PHE A 46 17.59 5.01 11.51
N ASN A 47 18.41 4.01 11.86
CA ASN A 47 19.85 4.06 11.57
C ASN A 47 20.13 3.93 10.07
N THR A 48 19.33 3.10 9.39
CA THR A 48 19.40 2.90 7.93
C THR A 48 18.34 3.67 7.16
N ASN A 49 17.44 4.38 7.87
CA ASN A 49 16.25 5.01 7.29
C ASN A 49 15.44 4.06 6.41
N THR A 50 15.12 2.87 6.92
CA THR A 50 14.33 1.86 6.21
C THR A 50 13.06 1.49 6.98
N ALA A 51 12.00 1.16 6.25
CA ALA A 51 10.83 0.46 6.79
C ALA A 51 10.62 -0.82 6.00
N THR A 52 10.50 -1.95 6.68
CA THR A 52 10.10 -3.22 6.07
C THR A 52 8.69 -3.55 6.52
N VAL A 53 7.81 -3.81 5.56
CA VAL A 53 6.45 -4.27 5.82
C VAL A 53 6.32 -5.71 5.36
N ALA A 54 5.87 -6.59 6.25
CA ALA A 54 5.40 -7.92 5.91
C ALA A 54 3.86 -7.92 5.91
N PHE A 55 3.24 -8.57 4.92
CA PHE A 55 1.79 -8.63 4.81
C PHE A 55 1.30 -10.00 4.34
N ASN A 56 0.06 -10.34 4.72
CA ASN A 56 -0.62 -11.57 4.36
C ASN A 56 -2.13 -11.33 4.19
N PHE A 57 -2.60 -11.18 2.96
CA PHE A 57 -3.97 -10.82 2.64
C PHE A 57 -4.72 -11.95 1.95
N GLN A 58 -5.89 -12.29 2.48
CA GLN A 58 -6.87 -13.08 1.74
C GLN A 58 -7.39 -12.27 0.55
N VAL A 59 -7.52 -12.94 -0.58
CA VAL A 59 -7.96 -12.37 -1.85
C VAL A 59 -9.01 -13.28 -2.46
N GLU A 60 -9.92 -12.72 -3.24
CA GLU A 60 -11.00 -13.49 -3.86
C GLU A 60 -11.24 -13.00 -5.30
N PRO A 61 -11.68 -13.88 -6.20
CA PRO A 61 -12.09 -13.48 -7.53
C PRO A 61 -13.37 -12.64 -7.46
N SER A 62 -13.42 -11.59 -8.25
CA SER A 62 -14.57 -10.72 -8.47
C SER A 62 -14.75 -10.51 -9.97
N ILE A 63 -15.96 -10.16 -10.40
CA ILE A 63 -16.29 -9.95 -11.82
C ILE A 63 -16.59 -8.47 -12.02
N THR A 64 -15.84 -7.81 -12.91
CA THR A 64 -16.10 -6.42 -13.27
C THR A 64 -17.41 -6.30 -14.08
N PRO A 65 -18.01 -5.10 -14.19
CA PRO A 65 -19.20 -4.89 -15.02
C PRO A 65 -19.05 -5.33 -16.48
N GLU A 66 -17.82 -5.32 -17.00
CA GLU A 66 -17.47 -5.79 -18.35
C GLU A 66 -17.27 -7.31 -18.45
N GLY A 67 -17.53 -8.07 -17.38
CA GLY A 67 -17.42 -9.53 -17.34
C GLY A 67 -15.99 -10.07 -17.16
N LYS A 68 -15.03 -9.23 -16.73
CA LYS A 68 -13.66 -9.67 -16.50
C LYS A 68 -13.48 -10.19 -15.09
N ILE A 69 -12.79 -11.32 -14.93
CA ILE A 69 -12.37 -11.81 -13.62
C ILE A 69 -11.17 -10.97 -13.16
N VAL A 70 -11.31 -10.34 -11.99
CA VAL A 70 -10.26 -9.63 -11.26
C VAL A 70 -10.12 -10.26 -9.87
N HIS A 71 -9.01 -10.00 -9.17
CA HIS A 71 -8.88 -10.38 -7.77
C HIS A 71 -9.01 -9.13 -6.91
N ILE A 72 -9.68 -9.25 -5.78
CA ILE A 72 -9.81 -8.19 -4.78
C ILE A 72 -9.38 -8.73 -3.42
N ALA A 73 -8.86 -7.87 -2.55
CA ALA A 73 -8.59 -8.28 -1.18
C ALA A 73 -9.88 -8.34 -0.34
N VAL A 74 -9.98 -9.39 0.48
CA VAL A 74 -11.10 -9.59 1.39
C VAL A 74 -11.00 -8.60 2.54
N ASN A 75 -12.07 -7.83 2.78
CA ASN A 75 -12.10 -6.88 3.90
C ASN A 75 -12.33 -7.60 5.24
N TYR A 76 -11.25 -7.95 5.92
CA TYR A 76 -11.31 -8.52 7.28
C TYR A 76 -11.41 -7.46 8.38
N LEU A 77 -11.18 -6.17 8.07
CA LEU A 77 -11.36 -5.10 9.04
C LEU A 77 -12.84 -4.76 9.25
N GLY A 78 -13.76 -5.20 8.37
CA GLY A 78 -15.17 -4.79 8.45
C GLY A 78 -15.32 -3.28 8.32
N ASN A 79 -16.17 -2.66 9.16
CA ASN A 79 -16.32 -1.21 9.19
C ASN A 79 -15.06 -0.55 9.78
N SER A 80 -14.34 0.20 8.94
CA SER A 80 -13.26 1.11 9.32
C SER A 80 -13.66 2.54 8.95
N VAL A 81 -13.05 3.55 9.57
CA VAL A 81 -13.30 4.97 9.23
C VAL A 81 -12.52 5.42 7.98
N PHE A 82 -12.04 4.46 7.19
CA PHE A 82 -11.35 4.72 5.94
C PHE A 82 -12.28 5.30 4.87
N VAL A 83 -11.79 6.32 4.16
CA VAL A 83 -12.46 6.95 3.02
C VAL A 83 -11.53 6.86 1.81
N PRO A 84 -11.88 6.14 0.73
CA PRO A 84 -11.00 5.98 -0.44
C PRO A 84 -10.73 7.28 -1.20
N GLY A 85 -11.66 8.24 -1.14
CA GLY A 85 -11.57 9.53 -1.81
C GLY A 85 -12.29 9.53 -3.16
N GLU A 86 -13.21 10.48 -3.35
CA GLU A 86 -14.01 10.58 -4.57
C GLU A 86 -13.14 10.98 -5.77
N GLY A 87 -13.23 10.24 -6.87
CA GLY A 87 -12.41 10.47 -8.07
C GLY A 87 -10.97 9.97 -7.94
N SER A 88 -10.63 9.19 -6.91
CA SER A 88 -9.30 8.58 -6.81
C SER A 88 -9.03 7.62 -7.97
N GLN A 89 -7.76 7.49 -8.36
CA GLN A 89 -7.33 6.45 -9.30
C GLN A 89 -7.38 5.06 -8.67
N ILE A 90 -7.15 4.95 -7.36
CA ILE A 90 -7.25 3.70 -6.61
C ILE A 90 -8.71 3.52 -6.20
N LYS A 91 -9.35 2.43 -6.65
CA LYS A 91 -10.80 2.25 -6.61
C LYS A 91 -11.29 1.41 -5.43
N GLY A 92 -10.40 0.69 -4.76
CA GLY A 92 -10.74 -0.14 -3.61
C GLY A 92 -11.54 0.62 -2.56
N GLU A 93 -12.73 0.10 -2.25
CA GLU A 93 -13.71 0.71 -1.35
C GLU A 93 -13.22 0.64 0.10
N TYR A 94 -12.62 -0.48 0.47
CA TYR A 94 -12.02 -0.69 1.79
C TYR A 94 -10.51 -0.46 1.77
N LEU A 95 -9.95 -0.12 2.94
CA LEU A 95 -8.53 0.14 3.11
C LEU A 95 -7.64 -0.97 2.52
N ILE A 96 -7.95 -2.23 2.84
CA ILE A 96 -7.15 -3.38 2.39
C ILE A 96 -7.21 -3.52 0.86
N GLN A 97 -8.36 -3.25 0.25
CA GLN A 97 -8.50 -3.25 -1.22
C GLN A 97 -7.69 -2.11 -1.85
N ASN A 98 -7.69 -0.92 -1.23
CA ASN A 98 -6.88 0.21 -1.67
C ASN A 98 -5.38 -0.12 -1.62
N ILE A 99 -4.93 -0.75 -0.52
CA ILE A 99 -3.56 -1.23 -0.36
C ILE A 99 -3.22 -2.31 -1.38
N PHE A 100 -4.10 -3.29 -1.60
CA PHE A 100 -3.92 -4.36 -2.59
C PHE A 100 -3.75 -3.81 -4.02
N GLU A 101 -4.58 -2.85 -4.42
CA GLU A 101 -4.43 -2.16 -5.71
C GLU A 101 -3.11 -1.40 -5.81
N MET A 102 -2.70 -0.72 -4.74
CA MET A 102 -1.41 -0.04 -4.69
C MET A 102 -0.23 -1.01 -4.76
N ILE A 103 -0.26 -2.16 -4.07
CA ILE A 103 0.75 -3.23 -4.19
C ILE A 103 0.83 -3.74 -5.63
N THR A 104 -0.31 -3.98 -6.26
CA THR A 104 -0.38 -4.44 -7.65
C THR A 104 0.22 -3.42 -8.61
N LEU A 105 -0.17 -2.15 -8.49
CA LEU A 105 0.40 -1.06 -9.27
C LEU A 105 1.91 -0.93 -9.03
N PHE A 106 2.34 -1.01 -7.78
CA PHE A 106 3.76 -0.96 -7.41
C PHE A 106 4.56 -2.08 -8.07
N LYS A 107 4.02 -3.31 -8.12
CA LYS A 107 4.68 -4.43 -8.79
C LYS A 107 4.76 -4.23 -10.30
N ILE A 108 3.68 -3.73 -10.92
CA ILE A 108 3.65 -3.41 -12.36
C ILE A 108 4.73 -2.37 -12.69
N LEU A 109 4.78 -1.25 -11.95
CA LEU A 109 5.77 -0.20 -12.18
C LEU A 109 7.20 -0.64 -11.88
N SER A 110 7.39 -1.55 -10.92
CA SER A 110 8.71 -2.14 -10.63
C SER A 110 9.28 -2.94 -11.79
N ASN A 111 8.41 -3.53 -12.62
CA ASN A 111 8.80 -4.31 -13.79
C ASN A 111 8.92 -3.48 -15.08
N ASP A 112 8.54 -2.19 -15.05
CA ASP A 112 8.62 -1.29 -16.21
C ASP A 112 9.96 -0.52 -16.19
N PRO A 113 10.90 -0.78 -17.12
CA PRO A 113 12.20 -0.10 -17.15
C PRO A 113 12.10 1.41 -17.36
N THR A 114 11.00 1.92 -17.90
CA THR A 114 10.78 3.36 -18.08
C THR A 114 10.37 4.06 -16.79
N LYS A 115 9.81 3.30 -15.84
CA LYS A 115 9.38 3.77 -14.53
C LYS A 115 10.39 3.43 -13.43
N ASN A 116 11.10 2.32 -13.58
CA ASN A 116 12.13 1.82 -12.67
C ASN A 116 13.47 1.58 -13.40
N PRO A 117 14.11 2.64 -13.94
CA PRO A 117 15.36 2.49 -14.70
C PRO A 117 16.53 1.95 -13.86
N ASN A 118 16.45 2.10 -12.54
CA ASN A 118 17.46 1.62 -11.59
C ASN A 118 17.21 0.17 -11.15
N ASN A 119 16.16 -0.49 -11.67
CA ASN A 119 15.81 -1.87 -11.36
C ASN A 119 15.71 -2.16 -9.85
N ILE A 120 15.17 -1.22 -9.08
CA ILE A 120 14.96 -1.39 -7.64
C ILE A 120 13.79 -2.35 -7.44
N ASN A 121 14.06 -3.52 -6.87
CA ASN A 121 13.02 -4.53 -6.57
C ASN A 121 12.67 -4.50 -5.08
N ALA A 122 11.96 -3.45 -4.66
CA ALA A 122 11.60 -3.26 -3.27
C ALA A 122 10.44 -4.14 -2.80
N LEU A 123 9.66 -4.73 -3.72
CA LEU A 123 8.45 -5.53 -3.44
C LEU A 123 8.59 -6.97 -3.92
N ALA A 124 8.60 -7.90 -2.97
CA ALA A 124 8.43 -9.33 -3.19
C ALA A 124 7.03 -9.74 -2.72
N ALA A 125 6.16 -10.11 -3.66
CA ALA A 125 4.80 -10.56 -3.38
C ALA A 125 4.52 -11.85 -4.16
N ASN A 126 3.87 -12.81 -3.50
CA ASN A 126 3.49 -14.10 -4.05
C ASN A 126 2.01 -14.34 -3.82
N TYR A 127 1.32 -14.76 -4.89
CA TYR A 127 -0.06 -15.23 -4.82
C TYR A 127 -0.07 -16.75 -4.70
N ASN A 128 -0.71 -17.26 -3.64
CA ASN A 128 -0.96 -18.68 -3.48
C ASN A 128 -2.40 -19.00 -3.94
N TYR A 129 -2.51 -19.80 -5.00
CA TYR A 129 -3.78 -20.19 -5.61
C TYR A 129 -4.58 -21.19 -4.77
N ASP A 130 -3.93 -22.00 -3.94
CA ASP A 130 -4.62 -23.05 -3.18
C ASP A 130 -5.46 -22.46 -2.04
N ASN A 131 -4.98 -21.36 -1.45
CA ASN A 131 -5.63 -20.69 -0.33
C ASN A 131 -6.01 -19.22 -0.63
N ASN A 132 -5.97 -18.82 -1.90
CA ASN A 132 -6.22 -17.45 -2.37
C ASN A 132 -5.63 -16.38 -1.45
N THR A 133 -4.32 -16.44 -1.26
CA THR A 133 -3.60 -15.55 -0.35
C THR A 133 -2.49 -14.81 -1.08
N LEU A 134 -2.50 -13.48 -1.00
CA LEU A 134 -1.37 -12.65 -1.40
C LEU A 134 -0.51 -12.36 -0.17
N SER A 135 0.74 -12.85 -0.17
CA SER A 135 1.70 -12.60 0.90
C SER A 135 2.98 -11.98 0.36
N GLY A 136 3.68 -11.22 1.18
CA GLY A 136 4.91 -10.58 0.73
C GLY A 136 5.59 -9.66 1.72
N THR A 137 6.68 -9.09 1.23
CA THR A 137 7.44 -8.06 1.93
C THR A 137 7.70 -6.89 0.99
N VAL A 138 7.64 -5.68 1.52
CA VAL A 138 8.10 -4.47 0.84
C VAL A 138 9.05 -3.67 1.72
N GLU A 139 10.17 -3.23 1.14
CA GLU A 139 11.13 -2.36 1.80
C GLU A 139 11.02 -0.94 1.26
N PHE A 140 10.85 0.03 2.15
CA PHE A 140 10.86 1.45 1.81
C PHE A 140 12.11 2.11 2.37
N GLN A 141 12.83 2.83 1.52
CA GLN A 141 13.76 3.86 1.97
C GLN A 141 12.94 5.06 2.48
N LEU A 142 13.32 5.64 3.61
CA LEU A 142 12.55 6.68 4.29
C LEU A 142 13.18 8.07 4.08
N ASN A 143 12.30 9.07 4.01
CA ASN A 143 12.60 10.47 4.32
C ASN A 143 12.09 10.75 5.73
N VAL A 144 12.96 11.33 6.55
CA VAL A 144 12.65 11.74 7.93
C VAL A 144 12.89 13.24 8.02
N ASP A 145 11.80 14.00 7.99
CA ASP A 145 11.84 15.46 7.94
C ASP A 145 11.29 16.05 9.24
N LYS A 146 12.09 16.86 9.91
CA LYS A 146 11.61 17.65 11.06
C LYS A 146 10.74 18.80 10.54
N GLN A 147 9.52 18.88 11.04
CA GLN A 147 8.58 19.94 10.74
C GLN A 147 8.85 21.19 11.61
N SER A 148 8.30 22.34 11.21
CA SER A 148 8.46 23.62 11.91
C SER A 148 7.85 23.64 13.31
N ASP A 149 6.87 22.78 13.58
CA ASP A 149 6.25 22.58 14.90
C ASP A 149 7.07 21.62 15.81
N GLY A 150 8.21 21.13 15.32
CA GLY A 150 9.05 20.18 16.04
C GLY A 150 8.65 18.72 15.90
N THR A 151 7.54 18.41 15.22
CA THR A 151 7.14 17.03 14.91
C THR A 151 8.04 16.43 13.84
N VAL A 152 8.06 15.09 13.76
CA VAL A 152 8.80 14.35 12.74
C VAL A 152 7.81 13.81 11.73
N LYS A 153 8.03 14.11 10.46
CA LYS A 153 7.31 13.51 9.34
C LYS A 153 8.17 12.39 8.77
N VAL A 154 7.65 11.17 8.80
CA VAL A 154 8.25 10.01 8.14
C VAL A 154 7.45 9.73 6.87
N SER A 155 8.14 9.53 5.75
CA SER A 155 7.51 9.13 4.49
C SER A 155 8.46 8.24 3.68
N ALA A 156 7.93 7.42 2.78
CA ALA A 156 8.81 6.69 1.86
C ALA A 156 9.45 7.65 0.86
N LYS A 157 10.62 7.30 0.34
CA LYS A 157 11.18 7.89 -0.87
C LYS A 157 10.44 7.30 -2.06
N GLU A 158 9.89 8.17 -2.90
CA GLU A 158 9.43 7.76 -4.22
C GLU A 158 10.65 7.48 -5.09
N TYR A 159 10.68 6.31 -5.72
CA TYR A 159 11.78 5.93 -6.60
C TYR A 159 11.33 5.61 -8.03
N PHE A 160 10.02 5.65 -8.32
CA PHE A 160 9.52 5.60 -9.69
C PHE A 160 9.60 6.96 -10.41
N LEU A 161 10.00 6.92 -11.68
CA LEU A 161 10.17 8.08 -12.55
C LEU A 161 8.91 8.74 -13.06
#